data_AF-A0A5N9AV10-F1
#
_entry.id   AF-A0A5N9AV10-F1
#
_cell.length_a   1.000
_cell.length_b   1.000
_cell.length_c   1.000
_cell.angle_alpha   90.00
_cell.angle_beta   90.00
_cell.angle_gamma   90.00
#
_symmetry.space_group_name_H-M   'P 1'
#
loop_
_entity.id
_entity.type
_entity.pdbx_description
1 polymer ?
#
loop_
_entity_poly.entity_id
_entity_poly.type
_entity_poly.pdbx_seq_one_letter_code
_entity_poly.pdbx_strand_id
1 'polypeptide(L)'
;TLRVIPEPAILIPIEGLTTFSAIKLGFSEIGNTFRELRRFKVILLYLCAYLLFNDGIQTVLGIAGAFAADTLGIPLVFNMATILIIQFVAAGGAMAFSRLSSAITTKKALTVSLIGWIFIVLFGVAIAPLIPPDHQDHDYQLEFNQNKGAYTVTSAPELGDSRVERLWVRESGQITSGDVLSLDNARSLISSVGKSRNSSYSISALKGPLDNERVIGGSHPSILGSGTLDWWPSLVRKTLWAPLGIKVVYQWLLLGLAVGVVMGGSQALSRSLFAQISPETRSGEFFSFFGFISRASSVFGPMLYIFVTGILDTRSAIFSILLIIVAGTIVLKWVDVDAGSRIAREEDQRIRKSF
;
A
#
# COMPACT_ATOMS: atom_id res chain seq x y z
N THR A 1 0.75 -13.50 -33.32
CA THR A 1 1.26 -14.85 -32.96
C THR A 1 0.18 -15.92 -32.89
N LEU A 2 -1.11 -15.61 -33.11
CA LEU A 2 -2.24 -16.56 -32.96
C LEU A 2 -2.74 -17.20 -34.29
N ARG A 3 -2.09 -16.94 -35.43
CA ARG A 3 -2.57 -17.41 -36.76
C ARG A 3 -2.10 -18.81 -37.15
N VAL A 4 -1.23 -19.44 -36.35
CA VAL A 4 -0.48 -20.67 -36.74
C VAL A 4 -0.69 -21.81 -35.73
N ILE A 5 -1.48 -21.61 -34.68
CA ILE A 5 -1.79 -22.66 -33.72
C ILE A 5 -3.07 -23.33 -34.20
N PRO A 6 -3.04 -24.58 -34.70
CA PRO A 6 -4.26 -25.31 -35.01
C PRO A 6 -5.12 -25.38 -33.74
N GLU A 7 -6.41 -25.06 -33.87
CA GLU A 7 -7.32 -25.09 -32.73
C GLU A 7 -7.33 -26.50 -32.12
N PRO A 8 -7.17 -26.62 -30.79
CA PRO A 8 -7.24 -27.93 -30.15
C PRO A 8 -8.62 -28.53 -30.42
N ALA A 9 -8.65 -29.83 -30.72
CA ALA A 9 -9.90 -30.54 -30.96
C ALA A 9 -10.85 -30.35 -29.77
N ILE A 10 -12.04 -29.82 -30.03
CA ILE A 10 -13.08 -29.62 -29.02
C ILE A 10 -13.62 -31.01 -28.67
N LEU A 11 -13.15 -31.60 -27.56
CA LEU A 11 -13.48 -32.97 -27.19
C LEU A 11 -14.98 -33.16 -26.84
N ILE A 12 -15.66 -32.10 -26.40
CA ILE A 12 -17.08 -32.12 -26.04
C ILE A 12 -17.74 -30.79 -26.44
N PRO A 13 -18.31 -30.66 -27.66
CA PRO A 13 -19.05 -29.47 -28.05
C PRO A 13 -20.40 -29.43 -27.33
N ILE A 14 -20.65 -28.39 -26.54
CA ILE A 14 -21.94 -28.16 -25.88
C ILE A 14 -22.72 -27.15 -26.72
N GLU A 15 -23.59 -27.62 -27.61
CA GLU A 15 -24.43 -26.77 -28.45
C GLU A 15 -25.77 -26.43 -27.76
N GLY A 16 -26.28 -25.20 -27.97
CA GLY A 16 -27.62 -24.80 -27.53
C GLY A 16 -27.76 -24.26 -26.10
N LEU A 17 -26.68 -23.75 -25.48
CA LEU A 17 -26.76 -23.13 -24.16
C LEU A 17 -27.45 -21.77 -24.21
N THR A 18 -28.60 -21.65 -23.53
CA THR A 18 -29.20 -20.36 -23.18
C THR A 18 -28.26 -19.56 -22.25
N THR A 19 -28.27 -18.22 -22.30
CA THR A 19 -27.39 -17.38 -21.45
C THR A 19 -27.44 -17.75 -19.97
N PHE A 20 -28.63 -18.07 -19.46
CA PHE A 20 -28.81 -18.50 -18.07
C PHE A 20 -28.22 -19.90 -17.78
N SER A 21 -28.35 -20.86 -18.71
CA SER A 21 -27.77 -22.19 -18.54
C SER A 21 -26.25 -22.16 -18.68
N ALA A 22 -25.70 -21.30 -19.55
CA ALA A 22 -24.26 -21.05 -19.63
C ALA A 22 -23.71 -20.47 -18.32
N ILE A 23 -24.39 -19.48 -17.72
CA ILE A 23 -24.02 -18.92 -16.41
C ILE A 23 -24.08 -19.99 -15.32
N LYS A 24 -25.20 -20.73 -15.24
CA LYS A 24 -25.39 -21.81 -14.24
C LYS A 24 -24.35 -22.92 -14.39
N LEU A 25 -24.01 -23.30 -15.62
CA LEU A 25 -22.97 -24.29 -15.92
C LEU A 25 -21.60 -23.78 -15.48
N GLY A 26 -21.26 -22.52 -15.79
CA GLY A 26 -20.00 -21.90 -15.33
C GLY A 26 -19.88 -21.89 -13.81
N PHE A 27 -20.93 -21.52 -13.07
CA PHE A 27 -20.93 -21.58 -11.60
C PHE A 27 -20.86 -23.02 -11.07
N SER A 28 -21.52 -23.98 -11.73
CA SER A 28 -21.46 -25.40 -11.38
C SER A 28 -20.07 -25.99 -11.59
N GLU A 29 -19.41 -25.65 -12.69
CA GLU A 29 -18.04 -26.07 -13.00
C GLU A 29 -17.05 -25.52 -11.97
N ILE A 30 -17.13 -24.23 -11.61
CA ILE A 30 -16.30 -23.66 -10.52
C ILE A 30 -16.50 -24.43 -9.21
N GLY A 31 -17.75 -24.79 -8.88
CA GLY A 31 -18.07 -25.60 -7.71
C GLY A 31 -17.51 -27.02 -7.76
N ASN A 32 -17.53 -27.65 -8.93
CA ASN A 32 -16.94 -28.96 -9.16
C ASN A 32 -15.41 -28.90 -9.07
N THR A 33 -14.76 -27.92 -9.71
CA THR A 33 -13.31 -27.68 -9.59
C THR A 33 -12.92 -27.45 -8.13
N PHE A 34 -13.70 -26.70 -7.35
CA PHE A 34 -13.44 -26.52 -5.92
C PHE A 34 -13.50 -27.84 -5.13
N ARG A 35 -14.48 -28.70 -5.45
CA ARG A 35 -14.62 -30.02 -4.83
C ARG A 35 -13.44 -30.93 -5.18
N GLU A 36 -12.93 -30.86 -6.41
CA GLU A 36 -11.74 -31.60 -6.84
C GLU A 36 -10.45 -31.06 -6.24
N LEU A 37 -10.28 -29.74 -6.15
CA LEU A 37 -9.18 -29.06 -5.45
C LEU A 37 -9.08 -29.48 -3.98
N ARG A 38 -10.21 -29.78 -3.34
CA ARG A 38 -10.24 -30.29 -1.96
C ARG A 38 -9.54 -31.65 -1.81
N ARG A 39 -9.36 -32.40 -2.90
CA ARG A 39 -8.55 -33.62 -2.93
C ARG A 39 -7.05 -33.32 -2.82
N PHE A 40 -6.60 -32.18 -3.33
CA PHE A 40 -5.23 -31.69 -3.25
C PHE A 40 -5.02 -30.79 -2.03
N LYS A 41 -4.94 -31.40 -0.84
CA LYS A 41 -4.81 -30.68 0.44
C LYS A 41 -3.68 -29.64 0.45
N VAL A 42 -2.55 -29.93 -0.21
CA VAL A 42 -1.40 -29.02 -0.30
C VAL A 42 -1.74 -27.75 -1.08
N ILE A 43 -2.46 -27.87 -2.20
CA ILE A 43 -2.87 -26.73 -3.03
C ILE A 43 -3.85 -25.85 -2.26
N LEU A 44 -4.81 -26.46 -1.56
CA LEU A 44 -5.79 -25.71 -0.76
C LEU A 44 -5.10 -24.94 0.39
N LEU A 45 -4.16 -25.58 1.08
CA LEU A 45 -3.35 -24.92 2.11
C LEU A 45 -2.51 -23.76 1.55
N TYR A 46 -1.92 -23.95 0.36
CA TYR A 46 -1.22 -22.88 -0.34
C TYR A 46 -2.15 -21.73 -0.71
N LEU A 47 -3.35 -22.01 -1.22
CA LEU A 47 -4.34 -20.99 -1.57
C LEU A 47 -4.82 -20.22 -0.34
N CYS A 48 -4.97 -20.87 0.81
CA CYS A 48 -5.25 -20.18 2.08
C CYS A 48 -4.11 -19.25 2.49
N ALA A 49 -2.85 -19.70 2.39
CA ALA A 49 -1.70 -18.84 2.66
C ALA A 49 -1.67 -17.66 1.69
N TYR A 50 -1.83 -17.93 0.38
CA TYR A 50 -1.85 -16.96 -0.69
C TYR A 50 -2.94 -15.93 -0.51
N LEU A 51 -4.17 -16.34 -0.15
CA LEU A 51 -5.27 -15.43 0.13
C LEU A 51 -4.87 -14.41 1.20
N LEU A 52 -4.36 -14.88 2.35
CA LEU A 52 -3.97 -13.99 3.44
C LEU A 52 -2.88 -13.00 3.04
N PHE A 53 -1.73 -13.47 2.55
CA PHE A 53 -0.64 -12.54 2.25
C PHE A 53 -0.91 -11.67 1.01
N ASN A 54 -1.58 -12.19 -0.02
CA ASN A 54 -1.85 -11.44 -1.23
C ASN A 54 -2.89 -10.34 -0.96
N ASP A 55 -3.94 -10.63 -0.19
CA ASP A 55 -4.88 -9.62 0.26
C ASP A 55 -4.19 -8.50 1.05
N GLY A 56 -3.38 -8.87 2.04
CA GLY A 56 -2.68 -7.88 2.85
C GLY A 56 -1.75 -6.98 2.02
N ILE A 57 -0.97 -7.58 1.10
CA ILE A 57 -0.09 -6.83 0.19
C ILE A 57 -0.89 -5.88 -0.70
N GLN A 58 -1.96 -6.36 -1.34
CA GLN A 58 -2.78 -5.55 -2.25
C GLN A 58 -3.51 -4.43 -1.51
N THR A 59 -3.95 -4.69 -0.28
CA THR A 59 -4.60 -3.69 0.56
C THR A 59 -3.63 -2.56 0.90
N VAL A 60 -2.43 -2.89 1.40
CA VAL A 60 -1.39 -1.89 1.70
C VAL A 60 -1.09 -1.05 0.45
N LEU A 61 -0.98 -1.69 -0.72
CA LEU A 61 -0.76 -0.99 -1.98
C LEU A 61 -1.92 -0.06 -2.37
N GLY A 62 -3.15 -0.51 -2.18
CA GLY A 62 -4.36 0.25 -2.52
C GLY A 62 -4.56 1.48 -1.63
N ILE A 63 -4.20 1.39 -0.35
CA ILE A 63 -4.34 2.51 0.61
C ILE A 63 -3.10 3.41 0.68
N ALA A 64 -1.94 2.95 0.21
CA ALA A 64 -0.67 3.66 0.29
C ALA A 64 -0.75 5.10 -0.23
N GLY A 65 -1.42 5.30 -1.38
CA GLY A 65 -1.59 6.62 -1.97
C GLY A 65 -2.35 7.59 -1.07
N ALA A 66 -3.47 7.15 -0.49
CA ALA A 66 -4.27 7.95 0.44
C ALA A 66 -3.52 8.18 1.77
N PHE A 67 -2.84 7.16 2.29
CA PHE A 67 -2.01 7.32 3.49
C PHE A 67 -0.92 8.38 3.32
N ALA A 68 -0.24 8.40 2.17
CA ALA A 68 0.78 9.40 1.88
C ALA A 68 0.22 10.82 1.80
N ALA A 69 -0.92 11.01 1.14
CA ALA A 69 -1.55 12.33 1.02
C ALA A 69 -2.15 12.78 2.37
N ASP A 70 -3.04 11.97 2.94
CA ASP A 70 -3.88 12.38 4.06
C ASP A 70 -3.18 12.27 5.42
N THR A 71 -2.33 11.25 5.62
CA THR A 71 -1.67 11.02 6.92
C THR A 71 -0.28 11.62 6.99
N LEU A 72 0.47 11.62 5.88
CA LEU A 72 1.84 12.12 5.85
C LEU A 72 1.95 13.54 5.27
N GLY A 73 0.91 14.05 4.61
CA GLY A 73 0.94 15.36 3.96
C GLY A 73 1.86 15.41 2.73
N ILE A 74 2.11 14.28 2.07
CA ILE A 74 2.98 14.24 0.89
C ILE A 74 2.30 14.96 -0.28
N PRO A 75 2.99 15.91 -0.94
CA PRO A 75 2.46 16.58 -2.12
C PRO A 75 2.03 15.60 -3.22
N LEU A 76 0.89 15.87 -3.87
CA LEU A 76 0.27 14.98 -4.86
C LEU A 76 1.24 14.58 -5.98
N VAL A 77 1.94 15.55 -6.55
CA VAL A 77 2.91 15.33 -7.65
C VAL A 77 4.00 14.35 -7.22
N PHE A 78 4.54 14.52 -6.01
CA PHE A 78 5.59 13.65 -5.48
C PHE A 78 5.06 12.25 -5.18
N ASN A 79 3.83 12.15 -4.64
CA ASN A 79 3.18 10.87 -4.36
C ASN A 79 3.00 10.05 -5.66
N MET A 80 2.46 10.68 -6.71
CA MET A 80 2.29 10.05 -8.03
C MET A 80 3.62 9.60 -8.65
N ALA A 81 4.63 10.48 -8.61
CA ALA A 81 5.97 10.16 -9.12
C ALA A 81 6.57 8.95 -8.38
N THR A 82 6.41 8.89 -7.06
CA THR A 82 6.88 7.77 -6.24
C THR A 82 6.21 6.47 -6.68
N ILE A 83 4.87 6.45 -6.82
CA ILE A 83 4.12 5.25 -7.24
C ILE A 83 4.56 4.77 -8.64
N LEU A 84 4.90 5.68 -9.55
CA LEU A 84 5.43 5.33 -10.86
C LEU A 84 6.84 4.70 -10.77
N ILE A 85 7.72 5.26 -9.95
CA ILE A 85 9.07 4.72 -9.71
C ILE A 85 8.98 3.29 -9.15
N ILE A 86 8.03 3.01 -8.25
CA ILE A 86 7.81 1.67 -7.67
C ILE A 86 7.64 0.61 -8.78
N GLN A 87 6.97 0.93 -9.89
CA GLN A 87 6.71 -0.03 -10.96
C GLN A 87 7.99 -0.45 -11.69
N PHE A 88 8.88 0.49 -11.99
CA PHE A 88 10.17 0.19 -12.61
C PHE A 88 11.09 -0.59 -11.67
N VAL A 89 11.10 -0.19 -10.40
CA VAL A 89 11.87 -0.90 -9.37
C VAL A 89 11.31 -2.30 -9.15
N ALA A 90 10.00 -2.50 -9.24
CA ALA A 90 9.38 -3.82 -9.16
C ALA A 90 9.76 -4.74 -10.31
N ALA A 91 9.91 -4.22 -11.54
CA ALA A 91 10.44 -5.02 -12.64
C ALA A 91 11.86 -5.53 -12.33
N GLY A 92 12.74 -4.66 -11.81
CA GLY A 92 14.09 -5.04 -11.36
C GLY A 92 14.07 -6.02 -10.17
N GLY A 93 13.18 -5.79 -9.21
CA GLY A 93 12.96 -6.66 -8.05
C GLY A 93 12.53 -8.06 -8.45
N ALA A 94 11.61 -8.20 -9.42
CA ALA A 94 11.19 -9.48 -9.94
C ALA A 94 12.36 -10.29 -10.53
N MET A 95 13.26 -9.62 -11.29
CA MET A 95 14.47 -10.27 -11.82
C MET A 95 15.45 -10.68 -10.71
N ALA A 96 15.63 -9.86 -9.68
CA ALA A 96 16.49 -10.17 -8.54
C ALA A 96 15.97 -11.39 -7.75
N PHE A 97 14.67 -11.43 -7.46
CA PHE A 97 14.04 -12.55 -6.76
C PHE A 97 13.93 -13.81 -7.63
N SER A 98 13.82 -13.66 -8.96
CA SER A 98 13.92 -14.80 -9.89
C SER A 98 15.30 -15.44 -9.79
N ARG A 99 16.39 -14.66 -9.83
CA ARG A 99 17.75 -15.19 -9.61
C ARG A 99 17.92 -15.81 -8.23
N LEU A 100 17.37 -15.17 -7.18
CA LEU A 100 17.38 -15.72 -5.84
C LEU A 100 16.69 -17.09 -5.80
N SER A 101 15.53 -17.24 -6.45
CA SER A 101 14.81 -18.52 -6.48
C SER A 101 15.58 -19.64 -7.16
N SER A 102 16.39 -19.33 -8.18
CA SER A 102 17.27 -20.30 -8.83
C SER A 102 18.43 -20.75 -7.95
N ALA A 103 18.92 -19.88 -7.05
CA ALA A 103 20.01 -20.20 -6.14
C ALA A 103 19.54 -20.97 -4.89
N ILE A 104 18.30 -20.73 -4.45
CA ILE A 104 17.70 -21.43 -3.29
C ILE A 104 16.53 -22.30 -3.75
N THR A 105 15.33 -22.06 -3.23
CA THR A 105 14.11 -22.78 -3.60
C THR A 105 12.98 -21.76 -3.67
N THR A 106 12.03 -21.92 -4.60
CA THR A 106 10.92 -20.98 -4.78
C THR A 106 10.14 -20.74 -3.48
N LYS A 107 9.89 -21.78 -2.66
CA LYS A 107 9.26 -21.63 -1.33
C LYS A 107 10.06 -20.73 -0.38
N LYS A 108 11.37 -20.97 -0.28
CA LYS A 108 12.27 -20.21 0.60
C LYS A 108 12.38 -18.76 0.12
N ALA A 109 12.53 -18.55 -1.20
CA ALA A 109 12.57 -17.22 -1.79
C ALA A 109 11.28 -16.44 -1.54
N LEU A 110 10.12 -17.09 -1.69
CA LEU A 110 8.82 -16.49 -1.38
C LEU A 110 8.72 -16.12 0.10
N THR A 111 9.16 -17.01 0.99
CA THR A 111 9.18 -16.75 2.44
C THR A 111 10.05 -15.54 2.79
N VAL A 112 11.25 -15.42 2.19
CA VAL A 112 12.13 -14.25 2.37
C VAL A 112 11.46 -12.97 1.89
N SER A 113 10.77 -13.03 0.74
CA SER A 113 10.01 -11.89 0.21
C SER A 113 8.87 -11.47 1.16
N LEU A 114 8.13 -12.42 1.72
CA LEU A 114 7.08 -12.14 2.70
C LEU A 114 7.61 -11.57 4.01
N ILE A 115 8.78 -12.04 4.48
CA ILE A 115 9.48 -11.41 5.61
C ILE A 115 9.87 -9.97 5.25
N GLY A 116 10.32 -9.72 4.03
CA GLY A 116 10.54 -8.36 3.51
C GLY A 116 9.29 -7.50 3.61
N TRP A 117 8.12 -8.03 3.23
CA TRP A 117 6.83 -7.33 3.37
C TRP A 117 6.50 -6.98 4.83
N ILE A 118 6.77 -7.88 5.78
CA ILE A 118 6.58 -7.62 7.21
C ILE A 118 7.41 -6.40 7.64
N PHE A 119 8.69 -6.34 7.26
CA PHE A 119 9.56 -5.20 7.56
C PHE A 119 9.11 -3.92 6.85
N ILE A 120 8.69 -4.02 5.59
CA ILE A 120 8.20 -2.88 4.81
C ILE A 120 6.96 -2.26 5.44
N VAL A 121 5.99 -3.07 5.85
CA VAL A 121 4.77 -2.56 6.48
C VAL A 121 5.08 -1.98 7.86
N LEU A 122 5.95 -2.64 8.65
CA LEU A 122 6.41 -2.10 9.94
C LEU A 122 7.14 -0.77 9.77
N PHE A 123 7.95 -0.64 8.73
CA PHE A 123 8.65 0.58 8.35
C PHE A 123 7.67 1.66 7.88
N GLY A 124 6.64 1.31 7.11
CA GLY A 124 5.58 2.21 6.69
C GLY A 124 4.83 2.82 7.88
N VAL A 125 4.51 2.00 8.90
CA VAL A 125 3.90 2.49 10.16
C VAL A 125 4.85 3.42 10.92
N ALA A 126 6.17 3.27 10.75
CA ALA A 126 7.19 4.10 11.39
C ALA A 126 7.42 5.47 10.71
N ILE A 127 6.89 5.69 9.49
CA ILE A 127 7.05 6.97 8.79
C ILE A 127 6.28 8.04 9.54
N ALA A 128 6.97 9.13 9.85
CA ALA A 128 6.37 10.26 10.52
C ALA A 128 7.03 11.56 10.07
N PRO A 129 6.23 12.58 9.71
CA PRO A 129 6.74 13.91 9.49
C PRO A 129 7.51 14.43 10.69
N LEU A 130 8.64 15.06 10.39
CA LEU A 130 9.39 15.83 11.36
C LEU A 130 8.63 17.11 11.68
N ILE A 131 8.80 17.60 12.91
CA ILE A 131 8.32 18.93 13.27
C ILE A 131 9.19 19.93 12.48
N PRO A 132 8.59 20.87 11.72
CA PRO A 132 9.35 21.86 10.96
C PRO A 132 10.36 22.60 11.86
N PRO A 133 11.67 22.44 11.64
CA PRO A 133 12.69 23.08 12.48
C PRO A 133 12.95 24.53 12.07
N ASP A 134 12.82 24.83 10.77
CA ASP A 134 13.19 26.11 10.16
C ASP A 134 12.01 26.77 9.47
N HIS A 135 12.07 28.10 9.32
CA HIS A 135 11.02 28.90 8.68
C HIS A 135 10.61 28.36 7.29
N GLN A 136 11.58 27.89 6.51
CA GLN A 136 11.38 27.38 5.15
C GLN A 136 10.62 26.04 5.10
N ASP A 137 10.51 25.35 6.23
CA ASP A 137 9.83 24.05 6.33
C ASP A 137 8.37 24.16 6.80
N HIS A 138 7.90 25.38 7.13
CA HIS A 138 6.50 25.63 7.46
C HIS A 138 5.64 25.83 6.20
N ASP A 139 4.36 25.47 6.29
CA ASP A 139 3.40 25.60 5.16
C ASP A 139 3.13 27.06 4.82
N TYR A 140 2.79 27.85 5.85
CA TYR A 140 2.64 29.29 5.77
C TYR A 140 3.93 29.98 6.23
N GLN A 141 4.50 30.78 5.34
CA GLN A 141 5.73 31.52 5.60
C GLN A 141 5.44 33.01 5.47
N LEU A 142 5.57 33.73 6.57
CA LEU A 142 5.35 35.17 6.64
C LEU A 142 6.68 35.90 6.86
N GLU A 143 7.01 36.80 5.95
CA GLU A 143 8.16 37.70 6.11
C GLU A 143 7.72 39.16 6.24
N PHE A 144 8.15 39.83 7.30
CA PHE A 144 7.82 41.24 7.48
C PHE A 144 8.63 42.14 6.54
N ASN A 145 7.93 42.97 5.77
CA ASN A 145 8.53 43.99 4.93
C ASN A 145 8.50 45.35 5.64
N GLN A 146 9.67 45.82 6.11
CA GLN A 146 9.82 47.07 6.84
C GLN A 146 9.33 48.31 6.05
N ASN A 147 9.40 48.29 4.72
CA ASN A 147 8.99 49.43 3.89
C ASN A 147 7.47 49.54 3.73
N LYS A 148 6.76 48.41 3.82
CA LYS A 148 5.29 48.36 3.65
C LYS A 148 4.54 48.29 4.98
N GLY A 149 5.24 48.05 6.10
CA GLY A 149 4.61 47.85 7.41
C GLY A 149 3.70 46.61 7.47
N ALA A 150 3.94 45.63 6.60
CA ALA A 150 3.05 44.49 6.37
C ALA A 150 3.88 43.20 6.16
N TYR A 151 3.24 42.05 6.39
CA TYR A 151 3.84 40.73 6.12
C TYR A 151 3.56 40.34 4.68
N THR A 152 4.58 39.87 3.97
CA THR A 152 4.41 39.19 2.69
C THR A 152 4.36 37.69 2.95
N VAL A 153 3.38 37.02 2.36
CA VAL A 153 3.27 35.56 2.36
C VAL A 153 4.25 35.02 1.32
N THR A 154 5.39 34.49 1.75
CA THR A 154 6.41 33.94 0.83
C THR A 154 6.01 32.55 0.34
N SER A 155 5.38 31.75 1.19
CA SER A 155 4.83 30.43 0.85
C SER A 155 3.47 30.24 1.52
N ALA A 156 2.56 29.59 0.80
CA ALA A 156 1.27 29.15 1.27
C ALA A 156 0.95 27.78 0.65
N PRO A 157 0.22 26.89 1.34
CA PRO A 157 -0.19 25.61 0.81
C PRO A 157 -1.17 25.80 -0.36
N GLU A 158 -1.07 24.94 -1.36
CA GLU A 158 -2.09 24.82 -2.42
C GLU A 158 -3.32 24.13 -1.84
N LEU A 159 -4.41 24.88 -1.69
CA LEU A 159 -5.67 24.37 -1.15
C LEU A 159 -6.52 23.80 -2.28
N GLY A 160 -6.89 22.52 -2.17
CA GLY A 160 -7.82 21.85 -3.07
C GLY A 160 -9.30 22.03 -2.70
N ASP A 161 -10.12 21.10 -3.20
CA ASP A 161 -11.58 21.09 -3.03
C ASP A 161 -12.07 20.15 -1.90
N SER A 162 -11.17 19.64 -1.06
CA SER A 162 -11.57 18.74 0.02
C SER A 162 -12.51 19.44 1.01
N ARG A 163 -13.31 18.66 1.75
CA ARG A 163 -14.21 19.23 2.78
C ARG A 163 -13.43 20.01 3.85
N VAL A 164 -12.25 19.52 4.23
CA VAL A 164 -11.40 20.13 5.26
C VAL A 164 -10.81 21.44 4.74
N GLU A 165 -10.28 21.45 3.53
CA GLU A 165 -9.72 22.67 2.91
C GLU A 165 -10.80 23.74 2.70
N ARG A 166 -12.01 23.36 2.26
CA ARG A 166 -13.12 24.34 2.14
C ARG A 166 -13.54 24.93 3.48
N LEU A 167 -13.47 24.16 4.57
CA LEU A 167 -13.72 24.68 5.91
C LEU A 167 -12.58 25.60 6.36
N TRP A 168 -11.34 25.24 6.04
CA TRP A 168 -10.17 26.06 6.31
C TRP A 168 -10.22 27.40 5.56
N VAL A 169 -10.50 27.40 4.26
CA VAL A 169 -10.65 28.63 3.45
C VAL A 169 -11.71 29.57 4.02
N ARG A 170 -12.80 29.04 4.58
CA ARG A 170 -13.84 29.85 5.24
C ARG A 170 -13.37 30.48 6.56
N GLU A 171 -12.41 29.85 7.24
CA GLU A 171 -11.88 30.30 8.54
C GLU A 171 -10.67 31.23 8.38
N SER A 172 -9.70 30.88 7.52
CA SER A 172 -8.46 31.63 7.30
C SER A 172 -8.55 32.69 6.20
N GLY A 173 -9.55 32.59 5.32
CA GLY A 173 -9.54 33.26 4.02
C GLY A 173 -8.66 32.53 3.00
N GLN A 174 -8.87 32.83 1.72
CA GLN A 174 -8.05 32.29 0.62
C GLN A 174 -6.74 33.10 0.52
N ILE A 175 -5.73 32.65 1.26
CA ILE A 175 -4.40 33.26 1.29
C ILE A 175 -3.47 32.48 0.36
N THR A 176 -2.81 33.19 -0.53
CA THR A 176 -1.90 32.66 -1.55
C THR A 176 -0.49 33.23 -1.40
N SER A 177 0.49 32.55 -1.99
CA SER A 177 1.87 33.06 -2.05
C SER A 177 1.90 34.38 -2.83
N GLY A 178 2.57 35.38 -2.27
CA GLY A 178 2.65 36.74 -2.79
C GLY A 178 1.68 37.74 -2.14
N ASP A 179 0.70 37.26 -1.36
CA ASP A 179 -0.24 38.14 -0.67
C ASP A 179 0.43 39.00 0.40
N VAL A 180 -0.10 40.20 0.61
CA VAL A 180 0.37 41.14 1.63
C VAL A 180 -0.67 41.23 2.74
N LEU A 181 -0.30 40.81 3.94
CA LEU A 181 -1.13 40.78 5.13
C LEU A 181 -0.76 41.93 6.07
N SER A 182 -1.75 42.64 6.59
CA SER A 182 -1.57 43.56 7.70
C SER A 182 -1.13 42.80 8.97
N LEU A 183 -0.57 43.51 9.95
CA LEU A 183 -0.16 42.92 11.24
C LEU A 183 -1.32 42.18 11.93
N ASP A 184 -2.53 42.74 11.88
CA ASP A 184 -3.71 42.13 12.51
C ASP A 184 -4.18 40.88 11.75
N ASN A 185 -4.14 40.90 10.42
CA ASN A 185 -4.47 39.73 9.60
C ASN A 185 -3.45 38.61 9.79
N ALA A 186 -2.16 38.95 9.89
CA ALA A 186 -1.10 37.99 10.18
C ALA A 186 -1.26 37.35 11.58
N ARG A 187 -1.59 38.15 12.60
CA ARG A 187 -1.91 37.64 13.94
C ARG A 187 -3.15 36.75 13.94
N SER A 188 -4.19 37.17 13.25
CA SER A 188 -5.42 36.39 13.10
C SER A 188 -5.11 35.03 12.47
N LEU A 189 -4.36 35.00 11.37
CA LEU A 189 -3.94 33.76 10.71
C LEU A 189 -3.15 32.84 11.64
N ILE A 190 -2.12 33.36 12.32
CA ILE A 190 -1.32 32.58 13.28
C ILE A 190 -2.21 32.00 14.39
N SER A 191 -3.15 32.80 14.89
CA SER A 191 -4.08 32.36 15.93
C SER A 191 -5.06 31.30 15.41
N SER A 192 -5.55 31.42 14.17
CA SER A 192 -6.43 30.44 13.53
C SER A 192 -5.71 29.13 13.30
N VAL A 193 -4.44 29.16 12.88
CA VAL A 193 -3.61 27.95 12.74
C VAL A 193 -3.44 27.25 14.08
N GLY A 194 -3.10 27.97 15.15
CA GLY A 194 -2.86 27.36 16.46
C GLY A 194 -4.09 26.90 17.23
N LYS A 195 -5.22 27.62 17.09
CA LYS A 195 -6.42 27.37 17.90
C LYS A 195 -7.48 26.54 17.17
N SER A 196 -7.50 26.53 15.84
CA SER A 196 -8.48 25.74 15.11
C SER A 196 -8.19 24.25 15.28
N ARG A 197 -9.21 23.50 15.73
CA ARG A 197 -9.11 22.03 15.85
C ARG A 197 -8.89 21.35 14.49
N ASN A 198 -9.29 22.01 13.41
CA ASN A 198 -9.21 21.46 12.06
C ASN A 198 -7.98 21.96 11.28
N SER A 199 -7.10 22.75 11.90
CA SER A 199 -5.89 23.19 11.21
C SER A 199 -4.88 22.05 11.15
N SER A 200 -4.61 21.61 9.92
CA SER A 200 -3.56 20.64 9.60
C SER A 200 -2.27 21.30 9.14
N TYR A 201 -2.17 22.63 9.24
CA TYR A 201 -1.07 23.43 8.69
C TYR A 201 -0.17 23.99 9.79
N SER A 202 1.01 24.43 9.39
CA SER A 202 2.01 25.07 10.22
C SER A 202 2.32 26.48 9.69
N ILE A 203 2.65 27.39 10.59
CA ILE A 203 2.95 28.78 10.25
C ILE A 203 4.18 29.27 10.98
N SER A 204 4.99 30.06 10.28
CA SER A 204 6.15 30.73 10.83
C SER A 204 6.20 32.17 10.35
N ALA A 205 6.47 33.10 11.28
CA ALA A 205 6.70 34.50 10.97
C ALA A 205 8.16 34.89 11.27
N LEU A 206 8.75 35.65 10.35
CA LEU A 206 10.14 36.10 10.40
C LEU A 206 10.19 37.61 10.22
N LYS A 207 11.01 38.26 11.05
CA LYS A 207 11.16 39.72 11.18
C LYS A 207 9.89 40.40 11.71
N GLY A 208 10.06 41.65 12.15
CA GLY A 208 8.94 42.50 12.57
C GLY A 208 8.34 42.11 13.93
N PRO A 209 7.11 42.58 14.24
CA PRO A 209 6.49 42.38 15.55
C PRO A 209 6.08 40.94 15.90
N LEU A 210 6.15 40.00 14.95
CA LEU A 210 5.82 38.57 15.11
C LEU A 210 7.04 37.70 14.84
N ASP A 211 8.24 38.25 14.97
CA ASP A 211 9.47 37.52 14.71
C ASP A 211 9.60 36.30 15.64
N ASN A 212 10.00 35.16 15.07
CA ASN A 212 10.07 33.85 15.71
C ASN A 212 8.75 33.27 16.22
N GLU A 213 7.60 33.86 15.90
CA GLU A 213 6.31 33.20 16.14
C GLU A 213 6.19 31.96 15.23
N ARG A 214 6.10 30.79 15.85
CA ARG A 214 5.97 29.50 15.16
C ARG A 214 4.85 28.72 15.80
N VAL A 215 3.85 28.36 15.00
CA VAL A 215 2.65 27.68 15.47
C VAL A 215 2.34 26.52 14.55
N ILE A 216 1.92 25.42 15.14
CA ILE A 216 1.57 24.18 14.44
C ILE A 216 0.12 23.85 14.81
N GLY A 217 -0.71 23.62 13.80
CA GLY A 217 -2.11 23.27 14.01
C GLY A 217 -2.27 21.92 14.69
N GLY A 218 -3.31 21.77 15.51
CA GLY A 218 -3.53 20.59 16.35
C GLY A 218 -3.75 19.29 15.57
N SER A 219 -4.12 19.36 14.29
CA SER A 219 -4.30 18.22 13.39
C SER A 219 -3.13 18.05 12.40
N HIS A 220 -2.01 18.75 12.61
CA HIS A 220 -0.87 18.71 11.72
C HIS A 220 -0.20 17.31 11.69
N PRO A 221 0.16 16.76 10.51
CA PRO A 221 0.73 15.41 10.35
C PRO A 221 1.97 15.08 11.19
N SER A 222 2.73 16.10 11.63
CA SER A 222 3.92 15.92 12.50
C SER A 222 3.58 15.71 13.98
N ILE A 223 2.34 15.92 14.39
CA ILE A 223 1.91 15.69 15.77
C ILE A 223 1.68 14.19 15.97
N LEU A 224 2.38 13.60 16.93
CA LEU A 224 2.25 12.19 17.33
C LEU A 224 1.90 12.15 18.82
N GLY A 225 1.02 11.24 19.23
CA GLY A 225 0.71 11.00 20.65
C GLY A 225 -0.75 10.78 20.98
N SER A 226 -1.65 10.77 19.99
CA SER A 226 -3.09 10.51 20.18
C SER A 226 -3.50 9.10 19.76
N GLY A 227 -2.69 8.42 18.95
CA GLY A 227 -2.95 7.07 18.44
C GLY A 227 -2.40 5.96 19.33
N THR A 228 -3.02 4.77 19.27
CA THR A 228 -2.63 3.61 20.11
C THR A 228 -1.24 3.06 19.77
N LEU A 229 -0.81 3.23 18.51
CA LEU A 229 0.46 2.73 17.98
C LEU A 229 1.53 3.83 17.80
N ASP A 230 1.27 5.06 18.23
CA ASP A 230 2.16 6.21 18.01
C ASP A 230 3.53 6.09 18.71
N TRP A 231 3.64 5.18 19.69
CA TRP A 231 4.92 4.86 20.35
C TRP A 231 5.98 4.38 19.35
N TRP A 232 5.58 3.67 18.28
CA TRP A 232 6.50 3.13 17.28
C TRP A 232 7.05 4.21 16.34
N PRO A 233 6.23 4.98 15.59
CA PRO A 233 6.74 6.09 14.79
C PRO A 233 7.42 7.17 15.63
N SER A 234 7.01 7.42 16.89
CA SER A 234 7.73 8.37 17.74
C SER A 234 9.12 7.89 18.14
N LEU A 235 9.30 6.60 18.42
CA LEU A 235 10.61 5.98 18.68
C LEU A 235 11.52 6.08 17.46
N VAL A 236 11.03 5.67 16.29
CA VAL A 236 11.82 5.71 15.04
C VAL A 236 12.12 7.15 14.64
N ARG A 237 11.17 8.08 14.82
CA ARG A 237 11.41 9.50 14.58
C ARG A 237 12.54 10.06 15.44
N LYS A 238 12.55 9.74 16.74
CA LYS A 238 13.59 10.22 17.67
C LYS A 238 14.95 9.59 17.40
N THR A 239 14.98 8.31 17.05
CA THR A 239 16.22 7.53 16.94
C THR A 239 16.85 7.61 15.55
N LEU A 240 16.03 7.66 14.51
CA LEU A 240 16.46 7.53 13.11
C LEU A 240 16.18 8.82 12.32
N TRP A 241 14.94 9.30 12.29
CA TRP A 241 14.56 10.39 11.37
C TRP A 241 15.10 11.75 11.75
N ALA A 242 14.95 12.15 13.02
CA ALA A 242 15.38 13.46 13.48
C ALA A 242 16.91 13.62 13.47
N PRO A 243 17.72 12.64 13.94
CA PRO A 243 19.18 12.77 13.89
C PRO A 243 19.74 12.79 12.47
N LEU A 244 19.09 12.09 11.54
CA LEU A 244 19.49 12.05 10.13
C LEU A 244 18.91 13.22 9.31
N GLY A 245 17.99 14.01 9.86
CA GLY A 245 17.32 15.11 9.15
C GLY A 245 16.50 14.67 7.93
N ILE A 246 16.02 13.41 7.89
CA ILE A 246 15.34 12.86 6.72
C ILE A 246 13.90 13.36 6.69
N LYS A 247 13.59 14.27 5.75
CA LYS A 247 12.23 14.76 5.49
C LYS A 247 11.29 13.62 5.10
N VAL A 248 10.00 13.77 5.41
CA VAL A 248 8.97 12.74 5.17
C VAL A 248 8.89 12.30 3.71
N VAL A 249 9.12 13.22 2.78
CA VAL A 249 9.17 12.99 1.33
C VAL A 249 10.23 11.92 0.98
N TYR A 250 11.41 11.99 1.59
CA TYR A 250 12.47 10.99 1.39
C TYR A 250 12.18 9.69 2.14
N GLN A 251 11.56 9.73 3.32
CA GLN A 251 11.10 8.53 4.02
C GLN A 251 10.10 7.74 3.15
N TRP A 252 9.16 8.45 2.52
CA TRP A 252 8.17 7.89 1.60
C TRP A 252 8.82 7.26 0.37
N LEU A 253 9.80 7.95 -0.24
CA LEU A 253 10.55 7.43 -1.38
C LEU A 253 11.31 6.14 -1.01
N LEU A 254 11.99 6.11 0.14
CA LEU A 254 12.71 4.92 0.62
C LEU A 254 11.77 3.73 0.83
N LEU A 255 10.60 3.96 1.42
CA LEU A 255 9.55 2.94 1.53
C LEU A 255 9.12 2.45 0.14
N GLY A 256 8.85 3.38 -0.79
CA GLY A 256 8.48 3.03 -2.16
C GLY A 256 9.52 2.15 -2.85
N LEU A 257 10.80 2.50 -2.75
CA LEU A 257 11.89 1.67 -3.30
C LEU A 257 11.90 0.27 -2.68
N ALA A 258 11.78 0.16 -1.35
CA ALA A 258 11.73 -1.13 -0.66
C ALA A 258 10.50 -1.97 -1.09
N VAL A 259 9.32 -1.34 -1.17
CA VAL A 259 8.08 -1.93 -1.69
C VAL A 259 8.30 -2.46 -3.10
N GLY A 260 8.86 -1.64 -4.00
CA GLY A 260 9.12 -2.03 -5.38
C GLY A 260 9.95 -3.30 -5.47
N VAL A 261 11.10 -3.32 -4.80
CA VAL A 261 12.03 -4.48 -4.82
C VAL A 261 11.34 -5.78 -4.40
N VAL A 262 10.53 -5.74 -3.33
CA VAL A 262 9.89 -6.94 -2.77
C VAL A 262 8.60 -7.32 -3.49
N MET A 263 7.84 -6.34 -3.99
CA MET A 263 6.57 -6.54 -4.69
C MET A 263 6.73 -7.36 -5.96
N GLY A 264 7.70 -7.02 -6.81
CA GLY A 264 7.96 -7.76 -8.04
C GLY A 264 8.34 -9.23 -7.78
N GLY A 265 9.15 -9.46 -6.74
CA GLY A 265 9.59 -10.79 -6.34
C GLY A 265 8.47 -11.67 -5.80
N SER A 266 7.74 -11.19 -4.79
CA SER A 266 6.64 -11.94 -4.16
C SER A 266 5.55 -12.36 -5.16
N GLN A 267 5.18 -11.48 -6.07
CA GLN A 267 4.15 -11.75 -7.10
C GLN A 267 4.61 -12.78 -8.14
N ALA A 268 5.87 -12.73 -8.57
CA ALA A 268 6.42 -13.72 -9.50
C ALA A 268 6.60 -15.09 -8.83
N LEU A 269 7.12 -15.11 -7.60
CA LEU A 269 7.42 -16.34 -6.86
C LEU A 269 6.16 -17.07 -6.42
N SER A 270 5.10 -16.37 -6.05
CA SER A 270 3.82 -17.00 -5.69
C SER A 270 3.22 -17.74 -6.89
N ARG A 271 3.21 -17.11 -8.08
CA ARG A 271 2.74 -17.76 -9.31
C ARG A 271 3.61 -18.95 -9.70
N SER A 272 4.93 -18.81 -9.60
CA SER A 272 5.87 -19.90 -9.87
C SER A 272 5.68 -21.08 -8.91
N LEU A 273 5.50 -20.82 -7.62
CA LEU A 273 5.29 -21.86 -6.62
C LEU A 273 3.97 -22.60 -6.85
N PHE A 274 2.91 -21.87 -7.20
CA PHE A 274 1.62 -22.45 -7.56
C PHE A 274 1.73 -23.35 -8.79
N ALA A 275 2.48 -22.94 -9.81
CA ALA A 275 2.73 -23.74 -11.01
C ALA A 275 3.40 -25.08 -10.68
N GLN A 276 4.36 -25.10 -9.74
CA GLN A 276 5.10 -26.33 -9.37
C GLN A 276 4.26 -27.37 -8.66
N ILE A 277 3.20 -26.95 -7.95
CA ILE A 277 2.31 -27.85 -7.20
C ILE A 277 1.02 -28.17 -7.97
N SER A 278 0.82 -27.58 -9.15
CA SER A 278 -0.37 -27.80 -9.99
C SER A 278 -0.09 -28.84 -11.07
N PRO A 279 -1.06 -29.73 -11.38
CA PRO A 279 -0.93 -30.69 -12.48
C PRO A 279 -0.83 -29.99 -13.84
N GLU A 280 0.06 -30.44 -14.73
CA GLU A 280 0.25 -29.86 -16.07
C GLU A 280 -0.98 -30.09 -16.95
N THR A 281 -1.58 -31.29 -16.84
CA THR A 281 -2.73 -31.74 -17.64
C THR A 281 -4.00 -30.91 -17.39
N ARG A 282 -4.12 -30.29 -16.21
CA ARG A 282 -5.26 -29.45 -15.82
C ARG A 282 -4.87 -28.01 -15.46
N SER A 283 -3.71 -27.57 -15.93
CA SER A 283 -3.17 -26.24 -15.60
C SER A 283 -4.17 -25.10 -15.80
N GLY A 284 -4.97 -25.12 -16.88
CA GLY A 284 -6.01 -24.13 -17.14
C GLY A 284 -7.07 -24.00 -16.03
N GLU A 285 -7.56 -25.12 -15.49
CA GLU A 285 -8.55 -25.13 -14.40
C GLU A 285 -7.95 -24.56 -13.10
N PHE A 286 -6.75 -25.02 -12.73
CA PHE A 286 -6.06 -24.60 -11.52
C PHE A 286 -5.66 -23.11 -11.57
N PHE A 287 -5.14 -22.63 -12.70
CA PHE A 287 -4.80 -21.21 -12.88
C PHE A 287 -6.04 -20.31 -12.94
N SER A 288 -7.15 -20.79 -13.51
CA SER A 288 -8.43 -20.06 -13.48
C SER A 288 -8.92 -19.91 -12.04
N PHE A 289 -8.84 -20.98 -11.24
CA PHE A 289 -9.20 -20.93 -9.82
C PHE A 289 -8.27 -20.02 -9.00
N PHE A 290 -6.95 -20.09 -9.24
CA PHE A 290 -5.98 -19.20 -8.60
C PHE A 290 -6.27 -17.72 -8.91
N GLY A 291 -6.59 -17.41 -10.18
CA GLY A 291 -6.99 -16.06 -10.58
C GLY A 291 -8.27 -15.59 -9.88
N PHE A 292 -9.28 -16.45 -9.79
CA PHE A 292 -10.52 -16.18 -9.05
C PHE A 292 -10.23 -15.91 -7.56
N ILE A 293 -9.49 -16.80 -6.88
CA ILE A 293 -9.10 -16.61 -5.47
C ILE A 293 -8.32 -15.31 -5.30
N SER A 294 -7.39 -14.99 -6.19
CA SER A 294 -6.62 -13.75 -6.11
C SER A 294 -7.48 -12.49 -6.16
N ARG A 295 -8.61 -12.51 -6.87
CA ARG A 295 -9.55 -11.38 -6.98
C ARG A 295 -10.57 -11.37 -5.83
N ALA A 296 -11.08 -12.54 -5.44
CA ALA A 296 -11.99 -12.66 -4.30
C ALA A 296 -11.29 -12.25 -2.98
N SER A 297 -9.99 -12.54 -2.89
CA SER A 297 -9.16 -12.24 -1.74
C SER A 297 -9.08 -10.75 -1.43
N SER A 298 -9.04 -9.87 -2.45
CA SER A 298 -8.75 -8.42 -2.28
C SER A 298 -9.90 -7.60 -1.67
N VAL A 299 -10.82 -8.26 -0.96
CA VAL A 299 -11.99 -7.64 -0.32
C VAL A 299 -11.80 -7.60 1.20
N PHE A 300 -11.12 -8.58 1.79
CA PHE A 300 -11.03 -8.71 3.24
C PHE A 300 -10.14 -7.64 3.87
N GLY A 301 -9.01 -7.32 3.26
CA GLY A 301 -8.06 -6.38 3.79
C GLY A 301 -8.57 -4.94 3.76
N PRO A 302 -9.17 -4.43 2.67
CA PRO A 302 -9.76 -3.09 2.68
C PRO A 302 -10.93 -2.99 3.66
N MET A 303 -11.73 -4.05 3.81
CA MET A 303 -12.80 -4.10 4.79
C MET A 303 -12.26 -4.02 6.23
N LEU A 304 -11.23 -4.80 6.55
CA LEU A 304 -10.56 -4.73 7.84
C LEU A 304 -9.95 -3.34 8.08
N TYR A 305 -9.28 -2.78 7.07
CA TYR A 305 -8.69 -1.44 7.14
C TYR A 305 -9.74 -0.37 7.48
N ILE A 306 -10.87 -0.36 6.77
CA ILE A 306 -11.96 0.61 7.01
C ILE A 306 -12.54 0.41 8.41
N PHE A 307 -12.78 -0.84 8.82
CA PHE A 307 -13.30 -1.15 10.15
C PHE A 307 -12.37 -0.66 11.26
N VAL A 308 -11.08 -0.96 11.16
CA VAL A 308 -10.08 -0.54 12.16
C VAL A 308 -9.87 0.97 12.14
N THR A 309 -9.85 1.61 10.96
CA THR A 309 -9.76 3.08 10.86
C THR A 309 -10.97 3.77 11.47
N GLY A 310 -12.16 3.16 11.39
CA GLY A 310 -13.39 3.72 11.96
C GLY A 310 -13.48 3.67 13.48
N ILE A 311 -12.72 2.77 14.13
CA ILE A 311 -12.74 2.58 15.60
C ILE A 311 -11.46 3.14 16.24
N LEU A 312 -10.33 2.97 15.56
CA LEU A 312 -8.99 3.39 15.99
C LEU A 312 -8.47 4.49 15.06
N ASP A 313 -7.25 4.32 14.57
CA ASP A 313 -6.53 5.25 13.71
C ASP A 313 -5.96 4.53 12.47
N THR A 314 -5.57 5.31 11.47
CA THR A 314 -5.03 4.79 10.21
C THR A 314 -3.76 3.94 10.38
N ARG A 315 -2.89 4.28 11.33
CA ARG A 315 -1.65 3.52 11.58
C ARG A 315 -1.98 2.16 12.19
N SER A 316 -2.94 2.11 13.10
CA SER A 316 -3.50 0.88 13.66
C SER A 316 -4.16 0.00 12.60
N ALA A 317 -4.84 0.61 11.64
CA ALA A 317 -5.42 -0.11 10.51
C ALA A 317 -4.34 -0.78 9.65
N ILE A 318 -3.26 -0.07 9.32
CA ILE A 318 -2.10 -0.65 8.60
C ILE A 318 -1.45 -1.79 9.40
N PHE A 319 -1.31 -1.62 10.72
CA PHE A 319 -0.78 -2.67 11.58
C PHE A 319 -1.68 -3.92 11.63
N SER A 320 -3.00 -3.78 11.53
CA SER A 320 -3.89 -4.95 11.45
C SER A 320 -3.67 -5.75 10.17
N ILE A 321 -3.37 -5.09 9.06
CA ILE A 321 -3.03 -5.76 7.79
C ILE A 321 -1.69 -6.51 7.92
N LEU A 322 -0.72 -5.95 8.67
CA LEU A 322 0.53 -6.65 8.98
C LEU A 322 0.26 -8.02 9.61
N LEU A 323 -0.70 -8.11 10.55
CA LEU A 323 -1.06 -9.37 11.20
C LEU A 323 -1.59 -10.40 10.20
N ILE A 324 -2.38 -9.97 9.19
CA ILE A 324 -2.84 -10.85 8.11
C ILE A 324 -1.65 -11.38 7.30
N ILE A 325 -0.71 -10.50 6.92
CA ILE A 325 0.48 -10.91 6.15
C ILE A 325 1.34 -11.89 6.96
N VAL A 326 1.54 -11.63 8.25
CA VAL A 326 2.24 -12.54 9.17
C VAL A 326 1.53 -13.89 9.25
N ALA A 327 0.20 -13.89 9.42
CA ALA A 327 -0.60 -15.12 9.44
C ALA A 327 -0.44 -15.91 8.14
N GLY A 328 -0.55 -15.26 6.96
CA GLY A 328 -0.31 -15.89 5.66
C GLY A 328 1.10 -16.48 5.52
N THR A 329 2.10 -15.76 6.04
CA THR A 329 3.50 -16.21 6.05
C THR A 329 3.70 -17.44 6.95
N ILE A 330 3.02 -17.49 8.10
CA ILE A 330 3.04 -18.65 8.99
C ILE A 330 2.35 -19.85 8.31
N VAL A 331 1.18 -19.65 7.70
CA VAL A 331 0.46 -20.73 7.00
C VAL A 331 1.30 -21.31 5.86
N LEU A 332 2.05 -20.47 5.13
CA LEU A 332 2.95 -20.92 4.06
C LEU A 332 4.02 -21.91 4.55
N LYS A 333 4.44 -21.86 5.83
CA LYS A 333 5.42 -22.81 6.38
C LYS A 333 4.92 -24.25 6.30
N TRP A 334 3.62 -24.47 6.52
CA TRP A 334 2.99 -25.78 6.50
C TRP A 334 2.73 -26.33 5.08
N VAL A 335 2.95 -25.53 4.03
CA VAL A 335 2.81 -25.98 2.64
C VAL A 335 3.98 -26.88 2.27
N ASP A 336 3.75 -28.18 2.17
CA ASP A 336 4.73 -29.15 1.68
C ASP A 336 4.74 -29.18 0.15
N VAL A 337 5.66 -28.42 -0.43
CA VAL A 337 5.79 -28.24 -1.88
C VAL A 337 6.23 -29.53 -2.55
N ASP A 338 7.12 -30.30 -1.93
CA ASP A 338 7.60 -31.57 -2.47
C ASP A 338 6.48 -32.59 -2.53
N ALA A 339 5.64 -32.66 -1.49
CA ALA A 339 4.43 -33.48 -1.51
C ALA A 339 3.43 -33.02 -2.57
N GLY A 340 3.23 -31.70 -2.71
CA GLY A 340 2.36 -31.13 -3.74
C GLY A 340 2.79 -31.49 -5.15
N SER A 341 4.07 -31.31 -5.46
CA SER A 341 4.65 -31.65 -6.77
C SER A 341 4.61 -33.15 -7.06
N ARG A 342 4.78 -34.03 -6.05
CA ARG A 342 4.61 -35.48 -6.24
C ARG A 342 3.18 -35.84 -6.61
N ILE A 343 2.20 -35.34 -5.86
CA ILE A 343 0.77 -35.62 -6.12
C ILE A 343 0.35 -35.08 -7.50
N ALA A 344 0.84 -33.90 -7.88
CA ALA A 344 0.59 -33.34 -9.22
C ALA A 344 1.13 -34.26 -10.33
N ARG A 345 2.37 -34.74 -10.20
CA ARG A 345 2.98 -35.67 -11.18
C ARG A 345 2.26 -37.02 -11.24
N GLU A 346 1.82 -37.55 -10.10
CA GLU A 346 1.06 -38.81 -10.05
C GLU A 346 -0.28 -38.69 -10.79
N GLU A 347 -0.96 -37.55 -10.63
CA GLU A 347 -2.22 -37.29 -11.33
C GLU A 347 -2.00 -37.10 -12.84
N ASP A 348 -0.95 -36.37 -13.24
CA ASP A 348 -0.58 -36.23 -14.65
C ASP A 348 -0.27 -37.59 -15.29
N GLN A 349 0.41 -38.49 -14.56
CA GLN A 349 0.66 -39.86 -15.03
C GLN A 349 -0.61 -40.69 -15.14
N ARG A 350 -1.59 -40.51 -14.24
CA ARG A 350 -2.88 -41.21 -14.33
C ARG A 350 -3.66 -40.78 -15.56
N ILE A 351 -3.75 -39.48 -15.80
CA ILE A 351 -4.48 -38.93 -16.96
C ILE A 351 -3.79 -39.33 -18.26
N ARG A 352 -2.45 -39.23 -18.34
CA ARG A 352 -1.70 -39.66 -19.53
C ARG A 352 -1.77 -41.16 -19.82
N LYS A 353 -2.09 -42.00 -18.82
CA LYS A 353 -2.31 -43.45 -19.00
C LYS A 353 -3.74 -43.81 -19.39
N SER A 354 -4.70 -42.89 -19.20
CA SER A 354 -6.10 -43.09 -19.63
C SER A 354 -6.35 -42.67 -21.09
N PHE A 355 -5.36 -42.05 -21.73
CA PHE A 355 -5.28 -41.79 -23.16
C PHE A 355 -4.22 -42.70 -23.78
#